data_AF-X1ITN5-F1
#
_entry.id   AF-X1ITN5-F1
#
_cell.length_a   1.000
_cell.length_b   1.000
_cell.length_c   1.000
_cell.angle_alpha   90.00
_cell.angle_beta   90.00
_cell.angle_gamma   90.00
#
_symmetry.space_group_name_H-M   'P 1'
#
loop_
_entity.id
_entity.type
_entity.pdbx_description
1 polymer ?
#
loop_
_entity_poly.entity_id
_entity_poly.type
_entity_poly.pdbx_seq_one_letter_code
_entity_poly.pdbx_strand_id
1 'polypeptide(L)'
;FLGNRKKNFETLLDLGYKPEHMKEEILSLTPKEYSEGPLLDKDQIKYKDESFWIFGKKIQNKLIYTKLKIRKTNDHEEAVCMSFHIAEYQMKFPLK
;
A
#
# COMPACT_ATOMS: atom_id res chain seq x y z
N PHE A 1 -11.46 0.26 0.01
CA PHE A 1 -10.44 1.32 -0.15
C PHE A 1 -10.82 2.54 0.69
N LEU A 2 -9.95 2.96 1.62
CA LEU A 2 -10.24 4.06 2.56
C LEU A 2 -9.42 5.36 2.29
N GLY A 3 -8.45 5.35 1.36
CA GLY A 3 -7.61 6.51 1.00
C GLY A 3 -8.06 7.26 -0.27
N ASN A 4 -7.15 8.08 -0.85
CA ASN A 4 -7.38 8.94 -2.03
C ASN A 4 -7.87 8.12 -3.24
N ARG A 5 -9.19 7.93 -3.31
CA ARG A 5 -9.86 7.02 -4.26
C ARG A 5 -9.52 7.35 -5.71
N LYS A 6 -9.27 8.62 -6.01
CA LYS A 6 -8.92 9.10 -7.35
C LYS A 6 -7.57 8.54 -7.81
N LYS A 7 -6.48 8.75 -7.04
CA LYS A 7 -5.13 8.29 -7.41
C LYS A 7 -5.04 6.77 -7.57
N ASN A 8 -5.73 6.03 -6.67
CA ASN A 8 -5.77 4.58 -6.77
C ASN A 8 -6.47 4.13 -8.06
N PHE A 9 -7.61 4.75 -8.39
CA PHE A 9 -8.35 4.43 -9.60
C PHE A 9 -7.57 4.79 -10.88
N GLU A 10 -6.94 5.98 -10.92
CA GLU A 10 -6.06 6.39 -12.02
C GLU A 10 -4.92 5.41 -12.23
N THR A 11 -4.28 4.94 -11.14
CA THR A 11 -3.21 3.94 -11.24
C THR A 11 -3.71 2.60 -11.78
N LEU A 12 -4.91 2.16 -11.39
CA LEU A 12 -5.51 0.95 -11.95
C LEU A 12 -5.76 1.10 -13.46
N LEU A 13 -6.32 2.24 -13.89
CA LEU A 13 -6.53 2.52 -15.32
C LEU A 13 -5.20 2.53 -16.08
N ASP A 14 -4.17 3.21 -15.55
CA ASP A 14 -2.84 3.29 -16.15
C ASP A 14 -2.12 1.95 -16.27
N LEU A 15 -2.47 0.97 -15.44
CA LEU A 15 -1.95 -0.39 -15.48
C LEU A 15 -2.84 -1.35 -16.29
N GLY A 16 -4.04 -0.92 -16.69
CA GLY A 16 -5.07 -1.80 -17.26
C GLY A 16 -5.61 -2.81 -16.24
N TYR A 17 -5.52 -2.51 -14.96
CA TYR A 17 -5.84 -3.43 -13.86
C TYR A 17 -7.27 -3.26 -13.37
N LYS A 18 -7.89 -4.40 -13.09
CA LYS A 18 -9.06 -4.51 -12.19
C LYS A 18 -8.61 -4.61 -10.72
N PRO A 19 -9.51 -4.34 -9.74
CA PRO A 19 -9.17 -4.45 -8.32
C PRO A 19 -8.58 -5.80 -7.88
N GLU A 20 -8.93 -6.90 -8.56
CA GLU A 20 -8.41 -8.24 -8.23
C GLU A 20 -6.90 -8.34 -8.49
N HIS A 21 -6.41 -7.74 -9.58
CA HIS A 21 -4.97 -7.72 -9.87
C HIS A 21 -4.19 -6.94 -8.81
N MET A 22 -4.76 -5.85 -8.26
CA MET A 22 -4.14 -5.15 -7.13
C MET A 22 -3.95 -6.09 -5.94
N LYS A 23 -4.94 -6.93 -5.64
CA LYS A 23 -4.85 -7.91 -4.57
C LYS A 23 -3.73 -8.92 -4.83
N GLU A 24 -3.59 -9.41 -6.06
CA GLU A 24 -2.50 -10.31 -6.47
C GLU A 24 -1.12 -9.65 -6.34
N GLU A 25 -0.99 -8.37 -6.71
CA GLU A 25 0.26 -7.62 -6.54
C GLU A 25 0.64 -7.45 -5.06
N ILE A 26 -0.34 -7.18 -4.20
CA ILE A 26 -0.14 -7.06 -2.75
C ILE A 26 0.26 -8.41 -2.14
N LEU A 27 -0.40 -9.50 -2.54
CA LEU A 27 -0.11 -10.85 -2.06
C LEU A 27 1.27 -11.36 -2.52
N SER A 28 1.84 -10.77 -3.56
CA SER A 28 3.17 -11.12 -4.09
C SER A 28 4.29 -10.19 -3.61
N LEU A 29 4.01 -9.27 -2.68
CA LEU A 29 5.05 -8.45 -2.05
C LEU A 29 6.02 -9.33 -1.26
N THR A 30 7.32 -9.02 -1.36
CA THR A 30 8.36 -9.65 -0.55
C THR A 30 9.03 -8.59 0.35
N PRO A 31 9.88 -9.00 1.30
CA PRO A 31 10.67 -8.05 2.07
C PRO A 31 11.52 -7.09 1.22
N LYS A 32 11.89 -7.45 -0.02
CA LYS A 32 12.67 -6.58 -0.91
C LYS A 32 11.89 -5.35 -1.40
N GLU A 33 10.57 -5.41 -1.38
CA GLU A 33 9.69 -4.30 -1.74
C GLU A 33 9.34 -3.42 -0.54
N TYR A 34 9.75 -3.80 0.67
CA TYR A 34 9.56 -2.98 1.86
C TYR A 34 10.36 -1.68 1.75
N SER A 35 9.71 -0.57 2.11
CA SER A 35 10.34 0.75 2.10
C SER A 35 10.44 1.36 3.50
N GLU A 36 9.32 1.45 4.22
CA GLU A 36 9.25 2.16 5.49
C GLU A 36 8.13 1.60 6.39
N GLY A 37 8.30 1.69 7.71
CA GLY A 37 7.37 1.15 8.68
C GLY A 37 8.07 0.61 9.94
N PRO A 38 7.29 0.19 10.95
CA PRO A 38 5.93 0.66 11.21
C PRO A 38 5.90 2.18 11.41
N LEU A 39 4.92 2.86 10.82
CA LEU A 39 4.68 4.30 10.98
C LEU A 39 3.31 4.53 11.64
N LEU A 40 3.25 5.47 12.58
CA LEU A 40 1.98 5.87 13.23
C LEU A 40 1.20 6.84 12.32
N ASP A 41 -0.11 6.63 12.18
CA ASP A 41 -1.00 7.54 11.43
C ASP A 41 -1.40 8.75 12.30
N LYS A 42 -0.44 9.66 12.51
CA LYS A 42 -0.62 10.86 13.37
C LYS A 42 -1.70 11.82 12.87
N ASP A 43 -2.00 11.81 11.58
CA ASP A 43 -2.91 12.76 10.94
C ASP A 43 -4.36 12.26 10.91
N GLN A 44 -4.61 10.97 11.10
CA GLN A 44 -5.97 10.41 11.17
C GLN A 44 -6.37 10.13 12.62
N ILE A 45 -7.17 11.04 13.19
CA ILE A 45 -7.74 10.94 14.55
C ILE A 45 -8.35 9.56 14.83
N LYS A 46 -8.99 8.94 13.83
CA LYS A 46 -9.64 7.62 13.95
C LYS A 46 -8.66 6.44 14.06
N TYR A 47 -7.41 6.60 13.61
CA TYR A 47 -6.43 5.52 13.48
C TYR A 47 -5.06 5.89 14.09
N LYS A 48 -5.02 6.88 14.98
CA LYS A 48 -3.79 7.43 15.58
C LYS A 48 -2.89 6.39 16.27
N ASP A 49 -3.50 5.30 16.73
CA ASP A 49 -2.83 4.20 17.43
C ASP A 49 -2.53 3.01 16.50
N GLU A 50 -2.93 3.08 15.23
CA GLU A 50 -2.65 2.05 14.23
C GLU A 50 -1.34 2.36 13.48
N SER A 51 -0.52 1.32 13.31
CA SER A 51 0.69 1.40 12.49
C SER A 51 0.41 1.00 11.05
N PHE A 52 1.14 1.60 10.11
CA PHE A 52 1.14 1.23 8.71
C PHE A 52 2.54 0.98 8.17
N TRP A 53 2.60 0.26 7.06
CA TRP A 53 3.81 -0.10 6.33
C TRP A 53 3.71 0.35 4.89
N ILE A 54 4.83 0.82 4.37
CA ILE A 54 4.98 1.29 3.01
C ILE A 54 5.81 0.30 2.22
N PHE A 55 5.27 -0.10 1.07
CA PHE A 55 5.94 -0.93 0.09
C PHE A 55 6.02 -0.21 -1.25
N GLY A 56 7.07 -0.48 -2.00
CA GLY A 56 7.26 0.00 -3.36
C GLY A 56 7.57 -1.16 -4.30
N LYS A 57 6.76 -1.35 -5.34
CA LYS A 57 6.95 -2.42 -6.33
C LYS A 57 7.00 -1.86 -7.74
N LYS A 58 7.95 -2.32 -8.57
CA LYS A 58 7.96 -1.98 -10.00
C LYS A 58 6.96 -2.88 -10.73
N ILE A 59 5.95 -2.27 -11.33
CA ILE A 59 4.92 -2.94 -12.14
C ILE A 59 4.86 -2.19 -13.47
N GLN A 60 5.06 -2.89 -14.59
CA GLN A 60 5.10 -2.28 -15.93
C GLN A 60 6.00 -1.02 -15.99
N ASN A 61 7.22 -1.12 -15.45
CA ASN A 61 8.21 -0.05 -15.31
C ASN A 61 7.79 1.17 -14.47
N LYS A 62 6.60 1.16 -13.85
CA LYS A 62 6.13 2.19 -12.92
C LYS A 62 6.41 1.75 -11.49
N LEU A 63 6.96 2.63 -10.67
CA LEU A 63 7.13 2.37 -9.24
C LEU A 63 5.79 2.63 -8.54
N ILE A 64 5.18 1.59 -7.96
CA ILE A 64 3.89 1.68 -7.29
C ILE A 64 4.10 1.73 -5.78
N TYR A 65 3.63 2.82 -5.18
CA TYR A 65 3.54 3.03 -3.74
C TYR A 65 2.31 2.32 -3.18
N THR A 66 2.51 1.49 -2.16
CA THR A 66 1.46 0.75 -1.47
C THR A 66 1.53 1.02 0.03
N LYS A 67 0.45 1.52 0.63
CA LYS A 67 0.30 1.73 2.08
C LYS A 67 -0.63 0.66 2.65
N LEU A 68 -0.10 -0.21 3.48
CA LEU A 68 -0.85 -1.30 4.14
C LEU A 68 -0.95 -1.03 5.64
N LYS A 69 -2.06 -1.43 6.24
CA LYS A 69 -2.23 -1.50 7.69
C LYS A 69 -2.78 -2.86 8.09
N ILE A 70 -2.47 -3.30 9.30
CA ILE A 70 -3.09 -4.50 9.89
C ILE A 70 -4.26 -4.02 10.74
N ARG A 71 -5.47 -4.44 10.41
CA ARG A 71 -6.64 -4.27 11.27
C ARG A 71 -6.88 -5.56 12.02
N LYS A 72 -6.99 -5.46 13.35
CA LYS A 72 -7.44 -6.56 14.19
C LYS A 72 -8.95 -6.50 14.36
N THR A 73 -9.63 -7.60 14.08
CA THR A 73 -11.02 -7.84 14.45
C THR A 73 -11.05 -8.87 15.58
N ASN A 74 -12.22 -9.15 16.16
CA ASN A 74 -12.33 -10.15 17.23
C ASN A 74 -11.92 -11.57 16.76
N ASP A 75 -12.12 -11.88 15.49
CA ASP A 75 -11.97 -13.24 14.96
C ASP A 75 -10.72 -13.44 14.09
N HIS A 76 -10.16 -12.37 13.52
CA HIS A 76 -8.98 -12.44 12.65
C HIS A 76 -8.28 -11.08 12.48
N GLU A 77 -7.06 -11.13 11.95
CA GLU A 77 -6.33 -9.97 11.47
C GLU A 77 -6.45 -9.86 9.94
N GLU A 78 -6.69 -8.66 9.44
CA GLU A 78 -6.77 -8.39 8.00
C GLU A 78 -5.77 -7.30 7.59
N ALA A 79 -5.14 -7.48 6.42
CA ALA A 79 -4.36 -6.43 5.78
C ALA A 79 -5.29 -5.51 4.99
N VAL A 80 -5.33 -4.23 5.35
CA VAL A 80 -6.14 -3.20 4.67
C VAL A 80 -5.23 -2.34 3.80
N CYS A 81 -5.48 -2.35 2.49
CA CYS A 81 -4.82 -1.47 1.54
C CYS A 81 -5.43 -0.06 1.58
N MET A 82 -4.63 0.90 2.06
CA MET A 82 -5.03 2.30 2.20
C MET A 82 -4.73 3.08 0.92
N SER A 83 -3.57 2.84 0.31
CA SER A 83 -3.11 3.50 -0.92
C SER A 83 -2.47 2.48 -1.84
N PHE A 84 -2.72 2.61 -3.14
CA PHE A 84 -2.06 1.84 -4.21
C PHE A 84 -1.98 2.74 -5.43
N HIS A 85 -0.89 3.49 -5.57
CA HIS A 85 -0.74 4.44 -6.68
C HIS A 85 0.70 4.57 -7.15
N ILE A 86 0.91 5.11 -8.36
CA ILE A 86 2.25 5.44 -8.85
C ILE A 86 2.94 6.37 -7.84
N ALA A 87 4.20 6.08 -7.50
CA ALA A 87 4.99 6.83 -6.55
C ALA A 87 5.37 8.20 -7.13
N GLU A 88 5.13 9.27 -6.36
CA GLU A 88 5.46 10.65 -6.75
C GLU A 88 6.92 10.99 -6.46
N TYR A 89 7.53 10.25 -5.53
CA TYR A 89 8.89 10.46 -5.07
C TYR A 89 9.68 9.15 -5.13
N GLN A 90 11.00 9.27 -5.15
CA GLN A 90 11.88 8.11 -5.02
C GLN A 90 11.67 7.43 -3.66
N MET A 91 11.70 6.11 -3.67
CA MET A 91 11.57 5.28 -2.47
C MET A 91 12.89 4.59 -2.16
N LYS A 92 13.15 4.37 -0.88
CA LYS A 92 14.31 3.58 -0.40
C LYS A 92 13.86 2.19 -0.02
N PHE A 93 14.67 1.18 -0.31
CA PHE A 93 14.38 -0.23 -0.04
C PHE A 93 15.46 -0.81 0.85
N PRO A 94 15.36 -0.67 2.19
CA PRO A 94 16.44 -1.01 3.11
C PRO A 94 16.75 -2.51 3.20
N LEU A 95 15.87 -3.37 2.66
CA LEU A 95 15.99 -4.83 2.73
C LEU A 95 16.30 -5.47 1.36
N LYS A 96 16.69 -4.66 0.37
CA LYS A 96 16.97 -5.10 -1.00
C LYS A 96 18.45 -5.30 -1.26
#